data_AF-A0A1L0C430-F1
#
_entry.id   AF-A0A1L0C430-F1
#
_cell.length_a   1.000
_cell.length_b   1.000
_cell.length_c   1.000
_cell.angle_alpha   90.00
_cell.angle_beta   90.00
_cell.angle_gamma   90.00
#
_symmetry.space_group_name_H-M   'P 1'
#
loop_
_entity.id
_entity.type
_entity.pdbx_description
1 polymer ?
#
loop_
_entity_poly.entity_id
_entity_poly.type
_entity_poly.pdbx_seq_one_letter_code
_entity_poly.pdbx_strand_id
1 'polypeptide(L)' 'MTDIDDEPDEWDQRIINTGCYEENLALQLCHADKGDWRKCLGEMAAFRKCWEQNKNNERTLTVENHEREL' A
#
# COMPACT_ATOMS: atom_id res chain seq x y z
N MET A 1 24.66 16.94 1.53
CA MET A 1 23.87 16.76 0.31
C MET A 1 22.42 16.82 0.76
N THR A 2 21.90 18.03 0.91
CA THR A 2 20.50 18.30 1.21
C THR A 2 19.75 18.40 -0.12
N ASP A 3 18.46 18.00 -0.11
CA ASP A 3 17.45 18.19 -1.17
C ASP A 3 17.17 17.03 -2.15
N ILE A 4 16.82 15.84 -1.63
CA ILE A 4 16.02 14.81 -2.36
C ILE A 4 14.80 14.33 -1.53
N ASP A 5 14.65 14.69 -0.26
CA ASP A 5 13.89 13.88 0.71
C ASP A 5 12.81 14.62 1.51
N ASP A 6 12.12 15.60 0.91
CA ASP A 6 10.93 16.23 1.53
C ASP A 6 9.64 15.99 0.72
N GLU A 7 9.73 15.48 -0.51
CA GLU A 7 8.56 15.14 -1.32
C GLU A 7 8.41 13.62 -1.44
N PRO A 8 7.22 13.06 -1.14
CA PRO A 8 6.98 11.63 -1.32
C PRO A 8 7.15 11.26 -2.80
N ASP A 9 7.83 10.14 -3.06
CA ASP A 9 8.01 9.65 -4.42
C ASP A 9 6.67 9.26 -5.08
N GLU A 10 6.68 8.96 -6.38
CA GLU A 10 5.46 8.62 -7.12
C GLU A 10 4.69 7.43 -6.50
N TRP A 11 5.40 6.44 -5.95
CA TRP A 11 4.80 5.27 -5.31
C TRP A 11 4.20 5.64 -3.95
N ASP A 12 4.92 6.42 -3.16
CA ASP A 12 4.44 6.91 -1.87
C ASP A 12 3.19 7.79 -2.06
N GLN A 13 3.19 8.69 -3.04
CA GLN A 13 2.02 9.50 -3.38
C GLN A 13 0.80 8.65 -3.72
N ARG A 14 0.98 7.59 -4.52
CA ARG A 14 -0.13 6.67 -4.87
C ARG A 14 -0.71 6.01 -3.61
N ILE A 15 0.14 5.57 -2.69
CA ILE A 15 -0.30 4.96 -1.43
C ILE A 15 -0.94 5.99 -0.50
N ILE A 16 -0.38 7.20 -0.37
CA ILE A 16 -0.98 8.29 0.41
C ILE A 16 -2.40 8.58 -0.09
N ASN A 17 -2.57 8.68 -1.40
CA ASN A 17 -3.88 8.89 -2.02
C ASN A 17 -4.86 7.74 -1.74
N THR A 18 -4.39 6.54 -1.39
CA THR A 18 -5.25 5.41 -1.00
C THR A 18 -5.80 5.50 0.43
N GLY A 19 -5.32 6.43 1.25
CA GLY A 19 -5.73 6.55 2.66
C GLY A 19 -5.24 5.40 3.55
N CYS A 20 -4.35 4.53 3.04
CA CYS A 20 -3.82 3.35 3.74
C CYS A 20 -2.30 3.40 3.91
N TYR A 21 -1.75 4.61 4.04
CA TYR A 21 -0.30 4.81 4.14
C TYR A 21 0.27 4.19 5.40
N GLU A 22 -0.39 4.35 6.56
CA GLU A 22 0.10 3.83 7.83
C GLU A 22 0.18 2.30 7.82
N GLU A 23 -0.84 1.60 7.32
CA GLU A 23 -0.84 0.15 7.22
C GLU A 23 0.17 -0.36 6.19
N ASN A 24 0.35 0.35 5.06
CA ASN A 24 1.39 0.02 4.09
C ASN A 24 2.78 0.18 4.71
N LEU A 25 3.04 1.28 5.43
CA LEU A 25 4.32 1.52 6.09
C LEU A 25 4.61 0.44 7.14
N ALA A 26 3.63 0.07 7.97
CA ALA A 26 3.77 -1.01 8.93
C ALA A 26 4.12 -2.35 8.25
N LEU A 27 3.48 -2.64 7.12
CA LEU A 27 3.75 -3.84 6.33
C LEU A 27 5.18 -3.82 5.75
N GLN A 28 5.63 -2.71 5.15
CA GLN A 28 7.00 -2.55 4.63
C GLN A 28 8.05 -2.69 5.74
N LEU A 29 7.82 -2.07 6.90
CA LEU A 29 8.72 -2.16 8.06
C LEU A 29 8.81 -3.60 8.59
N CYS A 30 7.69 -4.33 8.65
CA CYS A 30 7.72 -5.74 9.04
C CYS A 30 8.58 -6.57 8.08
N HIS A 31 8.45 -6.35 6.76
CA HIS A 31 9.26 -7.08 5.80
C HIS A 31 10.74 -6.67 5.84
N ALA A 32 11.04 -5.39 6.04
CA ALA A 32 12.40 -4.92 6.22
C ALA A 32 13.08 -5.57 7.45
N ASP A 33 12.35 -5.78 8.55
CA ASP A 33 12.83 -6.46 9.74
C ASP A 33 12.95 -7.99 9.56
N LYS A 34 11.92 -8.63 8.97
CA LYS A 34 11.82 -10.11 8.91
C LYS A 34 12.48 -10.73 7.68
N GLY A 35 12.60 -9.98 6.59
CA GLY A 35 13.01 -10.46 5.27
C GLY A 35 12.07 -11.49 4.63
N ASP A 36 10.86 -11.67 5.17
CA ASP A 36 9.89 -12.65 4.70
C ASP A 36 8.45 -12.18 4.94
N TRP A 37 7.75 -11.89 3.85
CA TRP A 37 6.36 -11.45 3.86
C TRP A 37 5.40 -12.43 4.54
N ARG A 38 5.73 -13.73 4.59
CA ARG A 38 4.90 -14.75 5.26
C ARG A 38 4.88 -14.58 6.78
N LYS A 39 5.81 -13.83 7.35
CA LYS A 39 5.85 -13.50 8.78
C LYS A 39 5.07 -12.22 9.11
N CYS A 40 4.58 -11.51 8.09
CA CYS A 40 3.88 -10.22 8.20
C CYS A 40 2.40 -10.33 7.85
N LEU A 41 1.78 -11.49 8.12
CA LEU A 41 0.37 -11.74 7.78
C LEU A 41 -0.60 -10.82 8.53
N GLY A 42 -0.22 -10.37 9.73
CA GLY A 42 -1.03 -9.43 10.52
C GLY A 42 -1.09 -8.06 9.86
N GLU A 43 0.06 -7.52 9.48
CA GLU A 43 0.21 -6.25 8.77
C GLU A 43 -0.43 -6.32 7.39
N MET A 44 -0.30 -7.46 6.70
CA MET A 44 -0.94 -7.68 5.41
C MET A 44 -2.48 -7.70 5.53
N ALA A 45 -3.02 -8.31 6.59
CA ALA A 45 -4.45 -8.29 6.86
C ALA A 45 -4.95 -6.87 7.23
N ALA A 46 -4.18 -6.11 7.99
CA ALA A 46 -4.49 -4.73 8.33
C ALA A 46 -4.55 -3.84 7.06
N PHE A 47 -3.54 -3.94 6.19
CA PHE A 47 -3.52 -3.22 4.93
C PHE A 47 -4.71 -3.57 4.03
N ARG A 48 -5.04 -4.86 3.89
CA ARG A 48 -6.22 -5.30 3.12
C ARG A 48 -7.52 -4.75 3.68
N LYS A 49 -7.69 -4.74 5.01
CA LYS A 49 -8.87 -4.19 5.66
C LYS A 49 -9.01 -2.69 5.38
N CYS A 50 -7.92 -1.92 5.50
CA CYS A 50 -7.94 -0.50 5.14
C CYS A 50 -8.31 -0.31 3.66
N TRP A 51 -7.75 -1.13 2.78
CA TRP A 51 -7.98 -1.07 1.34
C TRP A 51 -9.46 -1.24 0.96
N GLU A 52 -10.11 -2.22 1.58
CA GLU A 52 -11.54 -2.48 1.43
C GLU A 52 -12.40 -1.33 1.99
N GLN A 53 -12.06 -0.81 3.18
CA GLN A 53 -12.78 0.29 3.82
C GLN A 53 -12.74 1.58 2.99
N ASN A 54 -11.61 1.85 2.31
CA ASN A 54 -11.44 3.00 1.43
C ASN A 54 -11.93 2.75 -0.01
N LYS A 55 -12.53 1.59 -0.27
CA LYS A 55 -13.04 1.18 -1.60
C LYS A 55 -11.99 1.34 -2.70
N ASN A 56 -10.74 1.00 -2.39
CA ASN A 56 -9.63 1.23 -3.31
C ASN A 56 -9.76 0.43 -4.61
N ASN A 57 -10.46 -0.71 -4.57
CA ASN A 57 -10.85 -1.48 -5.76
C ASN A 57 -11.84 -0.75 -6.69
N GLU A 58 -12.42 0.39 -6.33
CA GLU A 58 -13.28 1.17 -7.25
C GLU A 58 -12.53 2.34 -7.89
N ARG A 59 -11.45 2.79 -7.25
CA ARG A 59 -10.72 4.02 -7.62
C ARG A 59 -9.27 3.79 -8.04
N THR A 60 -8.82 2.53 -8.05
CA THR A 60 -7.51 2.12 -8.55
C THR A 60 -7.66 1.00 -9.57
N LEU A 61 -6.73 0.92 -10.51
CA LEU A 61 -6.67 -0.19 -11.46
C LEU A 61 -6.16 -1.43 -10.74
N THR A 62 -7.00 -2.46 -10.67
CA THR A 62 -6.61 -3.80 -10.21
C THR A 62 -6.80 -4.79 -11.35
N VAL A 63 -6.18 -5.96 -11.23
CA VAL A 63 -6.38 -7.08 -12.17
C VAL A 63 -7.87 -7.41 -12.32
N GLU A 64 -8.59 -7.45 -11.20
CA GLU A 64 -10.03 -7.79 -11.14
C GLU A 64 -10.93 -6.74 -11.79
N ASN A 65 -10.49 -5.47 -11.81
CA ASN A 65 -11.27 -4.37 -12.37
C ASN A 65 -10.98 -4.20 -13.86
N HIS A 66 -9.74 -4.46 -14.27
CA HIS A 66 -9.31 -4.35 -15.65
C HIS A 66 -10.10 -5.28 -16.59
N GLU A 67 -10.43 -6.48 -16.11
CA GLU A 67 -11.24 -7.45 -16.85
C GLU A 67 -12.73 -7.06 -16.98
N ARG A 68 -13.23 -6.13 -16.15
CA ARG A 68 -14.63 -5.65 -16.22
C ARG A 68 -14.84 -4.55 -17.25
N GLU A 69 -13.77 -3.98 -17.79
CA GLU A 69 -13.79 -2.93 -18.81
C GLU A 69 -13.50 -3.46 -20.22
N LEU A 70 -13.22 -4.77 -20.36
CA LEU A 70 -13.03 -5.50 -21.62
C LEU A 70 -14.34 -6.16 -22.09
#